data_AF-A0A803LNT4-F1
#
_entry.id   AF-A0A803LNT4-F1
#
_cell.length_a   1.000
_cell.length_b   1.000
_cell.length_c   1.000
_cell.angle_alpha   90.00
_cell.angle_beta   90.00
_cell.angle_gamma   90.00
#
_symmetry.space_group_name_H-M   'P 1'
#
loop_
_entity.id
_entity.type
_entity.pdbx_description
1 polymer ?
#
loop_
_entity_poly.entity_id
_entity_poly.type
_entity_poly.pdbx_seq_one_letter_code
_entity_poly.pdbx_strand_id
1 'polypeptide(L)'
;MSINPSLIMDSIQSHAQRWNRATELQDKLCTSPSNSSIGKHVMVYWRMGRPSNKAFISICVDVAWKRRKRKDKTHWEAVIAWVSESSTSRLQNSSRIFAINSNQAELLAIWKALKETPEEYGNVIIKSDSVVAIEAIQSPNKAAEELKSVAKDIIQQSMTRDFVSCIKVQRLNVSKAHDLAASRRSHGYEDVQTHGLLQFAADQVTDPYAQFEVEQSTDFDGSNKIDKDSYDVFTFINWESLFNFPKHVAFKGDNGKYLGAFEQKGIQYLSFSYDDLEDPKVSHELFKTHDGTLCIKSNHLGKFWRLGDRDWIVVDADDPRNTTNTAAMFRAVVRDVNVVALLNMYKTWFCKRFTTGKENFLNAATQNIDECAILMIIDLGGDLSSNTCTK
;
A
#
# COMPACT_ATOMS: atom_id res chain seq x y z
N MET A 1 8.42 5.21 -25.19
CA MET A 1 7.64 6.43 -24.83
C MET A 1 8.40 7.13 -23.72
N SER A 2 8.89 8.34 -23.93
CA SER A 2 9.61 9.11 -22.92
C SER A 2 8.62 9.68 -21.91
N ILE A 3 8.90 9.48 -20.62
CA ILE A 3 8.08 10.03 -19.53
C ILE A 3 8.38 11.53 -19.45
N ASN A 4 7.33 12.35 -19.58
CA ASN A 4 7.45 13.80 -19.60
C ASN A 4 7.95 14.32 -18.24
N PRO A 5 9.12 14.98 -18.17
CA PRO A 5 9.70 15.50 -16.92
C PRO A 5 8.77 16.46 -16.16
N SER A 6 7.85 17.14 -16.87
CA SER A 6 6.88 18.02 -16.24
C SER A 6 5.91 17.29 -15.32
N LEU A 7 5.48 16.06 -15.68
CA LEU A 7 4.57 15.26 -14.86
C LEU A 7 5.22 14.79 -13.54
N ILE A 8 6.54 14.58 -13.57
CA ILE A 8 7.32 14.22 -12.37
C ILE A 8 7.45 15.44 -11.46
N MET A 9 7.74 16.62 -12.03
CA MET A 9 7.81 17.87 -11.28
C MET A 9 6.45 18.27 -10.71
N ASP A 10 5.36 18.09 -11.46
CA ASP A 10 3.99 18.37 -11.00
C ASP A 10 3.59 17.43 -9.85
N SER A 11 3.98 16.15 -9.91
CA SER A 11 3.74 15.19 -8.83
C SER A 11 4.54 15.55 -7.56
N ILE A 12 5.80 15.96 -7.71
CA ILE A 12 6.67 16.37 -6.60
C ILE A 12 6.20 17.69 -5.98
N GLN A 13 5.83 18.68 -6.80
CA GLN A 13 5.33 19.97 -6.37
C GLN A 13 3.95 19.84 -5.73
N SER A 14 3.10 18.93 -6.24
CA SER A 14 1.83 18.54 -5.60
C SER A 14 2.06 17.87 -4.24
N HIS A 15 3.06 17.01 -4.10
CA HIS A 15 3.42 16.41 -2.81
C HIS A 15 3.94 17.45 -1.81
N ALA A 16 4.80 18.37 -2.24
CA ALA A 16 5.31 19.46 -1.40
C ALA A 16 4.20 20.43 -0.97
N GLN A 17 3.25 20.74 -1.86
CA GLN A 17 2.09 21.59 -1.54
C GLN A 17 1.11 20.87 -0.59
N ARG A 18 0.86 19.56 -0.78
CA ARG A 18 0.09 18.74 0.16
C ARG A 18 0.75 18.73 1.55
N TRP A 19 2.07 18.66 1.58
CA TRP A 19 2.86 18.65 2.81
C TRP A 19 2.79 19.99 3.56
N ASN A 20 2.89 21.11 2.84
CA ASN A 20 2.77 22.44 3.46
C ASN A 20 1.36 22.69 4.01
N ARG A 21 0.30 22.29 3.28
CA ARG A 21 -1.09 22.41 3.75
C ARG A 21 -1.38 21.53 4.97
N ALA A 22 -0.86 20.31 5.01
CA ALA A 22 -1.00 19.42 6.17
C ALA A 22 -0.30 20.01 7.42
N THR A 23 0.87 20.63 7.22
CA THR A 23 1.62 21.29 8.30
C THR A 23 0.87 22.53 8.82
N GLU A 24 0.32 23.37 7.94
CA GLU A 24 -0.48 24.54 8.33
C GLU A 24 -1.78 24.17 9.06
N LEU A 25 -2.42 23.05 8.67
CA LEU A 25 -3.60 22.53 9.36
C LEU A 25 -3.26 22.00 10.76
N GLN A 26 -2.08 21.39 10.92
CA GLN A 26 -1.60 20.88 12.20
C GLN A 26 -1.22 22.01 13.17
N ASP A 27 -0.57 23.08 12.69
CA ASP A 27 -0.26 24.27 13.52
C ASP A 27 -1.53 25.02 13.97
N LYS A 28 -2.59 25.02 13.14
CA LYS A 28 -3.92 25.57 13.49
C LYS A 28 -4.68 24.72 14.51
N LEU A 29 -4.43 23.41 14.54
CA LEU A 29 -5.04 22.49 15.52
C LEU A 29 -4.30 22.49 16.87
N CYS A 30 -3.03 22.87 16.91
CA CYS A 30 -2.23 22.96 18.14
C CYS A 30 -2.52 24.21 18.99
N THR A 31 -3.30 25.17 18.50
CA THR A 31 -3.64 26.42 19.21
C THR A 31 -5.00 26.40 19.93
N SER A 32 -5.70 25.26 19.96
CA SER A 32 -6.95 25.12 20.74
C SER A 32 -6.92 23.90 21.67
N PRO A 33 -7.16 24.08 22.98
CA PRO A 33 -7.22 22.97 23.90
C PRO A 33 -8.62 22.37 23.88
N SER A 34 -8.79 21.17 23.32
CA SER A 34 -9.94 20.34 23.68
C SER A 34 -9.63 18.85 23.62
N ASN A 35 -9.97 18.21 24.74
CA ASN A 35 -9.94 16.78 24.97
C ASN A 35 -11.02 16.11 24.12
N SER A 36 -10.60 15.27 23.16
CA SER A 36 -11.43 14.15 22.69
C SER A 36 -10.54 13.02 22.18
N SER A 37 -10.72 11.87 22.81
CA SER A 37 -10.06 10.59 22.55
C SER A 37 -10.75 9.88 21.39
N ILE A 38 -10.39 10.28 20.16
CA ILE A 38 -10.57 9.48 18.94
C ILE A 38 -9.16 9.13 18.49
N GLY A 39 -8.87 7.84 18.26
CA GLY A 39 -7.54 7.33 17.95
C GLY A 39 -6.91 8.02 16.75
N LYS A 40 -6.21 9.12 16.99
CA LYS A 40 -5.39 9.84 16.01
C LYS A 40 -4.28 8.87 15.59
N HIS A 41 -4.30 8.41 14.36
CA HIS A 41 -3.12 7.79 13.75
C HIS A 41 -2.04 8.88 13.66
N VAL A 42 -1.25 9.01 14.73
CA VAL A 42 -0.14 9.97 14.78
C VAL A 42 0.90 9.48 13.79
N MET A 43 1.03 10.20 12.68
CA MET A 43 2.07 9.93 11.70
C MET A 43 3.45 10.13 12.38
N VAL A 44 4.23 9.07 12.50
CA VAL A 44 5.56 9.11 13.10
C VAL A 44 6.59 9.48 12.02
N TYR A 45 7.21 10.65 12.16
CA TYR A 45 8.25 11.13 11.26
C TYR A 45 9.24 12.06 11.94
N TRP A 46 10.45 12.14 11.41
CA TRP A 46 11.45 13.10 11.81
C TRP A 46 11.89 13.92 10.60
N ARG A 47 12.21 15.21 10.78
CA ARG A 47 12.71 16.08 9.71
C ARG A 47 13.80 17.01 10.20
N MET A 48 14.68 17.40 9.29
CA MET A 48 15.69 18.43 9.52
C MET A 48 15.97 19.23 8.26
N GLY A 49 16.29 20.52 8.44
CA GLY A 49 16.56 21.45 7.35
C GLY A 49 15.30 21.97 6.66
N ARG A 50 15.48 22.59 5.48
CA ARG A 50 14.42 23.15 4.64
C ARG A 50 14.65 22.75 3.19
N PRO A 51 13.62 22.34 2.45
CA PRO A 51 13.76 22.00 1.04
C PRO A 51 14.45 23.11 0.23
N SER A 52 15.44 22.73 -0.56
CA SER A 52 16.12 23.62 -1.52
C SER A 52 15.71 23.30 -2.96
N ASN A 53 16.25 24.06 -3.91
CA ASN A 53 16.06 23.82 -5.35
C ASN A 53 16.89 22.63 -5.88
N LYS A 54 17.68 21.95 -5.04
CA LYS A 54 18.44 20.75 -5.44
C LYS A 54 17.52 19.54 -5.64
N ALA A 55 18.05 18.49 -6.26
CA ALA A 55 17.28 17.29 -6.58
C ALA A 55 16.75 16.58 -5.32
N PHE A 56 15.58 15.95 -5.46
CA PHE A 56 14.97 15.09 -4.45
C PHE A 56 15.27 13.63 -4.73
N ILE A 57 15.46 12.86 -3.66
CA ILE A 57 15.48 11.40 -3.73
C ILE A 57 14.66 10.80 -2.58
N SER A 58 13.89 9.75 -2.90
CA SER A 58 13.16 8.94 -1.95
C SER A 58 13.80 7.56 -1.89
N ILE A 59 14.19 7.13 -0.69
CA ILE A 59 14.96 5.91 -0.44
C ILE A 59 14.21 5.07 0.59
N CYS A 60 13.95 3.81 0.26
CA CYS A 60 13.46 2.83 1.20
C CYS A 60 14.63 2.08 1.83
N VAL A 61 14.56 1.84 3.14
CA VAL A 61 15.56 1.06 3.87
C VAL A 61 14.88 -0.13 4.54
N ASP A 62 15.61 -1.23 4.66
CA ASP A 62 15.20 -2.39 5.45
C ASP A 62 16.41 -3.27 5.80
N VAL A 63 16.20 -4.23 6.70
CA VAL A 63 17.23 -5.09 7.26
C VAL A 63 16.79 -6.56 7.31
N ALA A 64 17.70 -7.44 6.91
CA ALA A 64 17.60 -8.87 7.17
C ALA A 64 18.62 -9.30 8.24
N TRP A 65 18.14 -9.70 9.42
CA TRP A 65 18.98 -10.09 10.56
C TRP A 65 18.87 -11.60 10.88
N LYS A 66 19.93 -12.22 11.44
CA LYS A 66 19.88 -13.60 11.98
C LYS A 66 20.89 -13.79 13.13
N ARG A 67 20.48 -14.50 14.19
CA ARG A 67 21.41 -14.91 15.26
C ARG A 67 22.37 -15.96 14.75
N ARG A 68 23.68 -15.75 14.88
CA ARG A 68 24.68 -16.82 14.68
C ARG A 68 25.35 -17.15 16.01
N LYS A 69 25.23 -18.40 16.46
CA LYS A 69 26.06 -18.94 17.55
C LYS A 69 27.36 -19.44 16.94
N ARG A 70 28.47 -18.72 17.14
CA ARG A 70 29.83 -19.24 16.91
C ARG A 70 30.56 -19.34 18.24
N LYS A 71 31.47 -20.31 18.32
CA LYS A 71 32.00 -20.96 19.53
C LYS A 71 32.49 -20.07 20.68
N ASP A 72 32.70 -18.76 20.52
CA ASP A 72 33.08 -17.89 21.65
C ASP A 72 32.55 -16.44 21.64
N LYS A 73 31.69 -16.02 20.69
CA LYS A 73 31.05 -14.69 20.75
C LYS A 73 29.66 -14.68 20.09
N THR A 74 28.66 -14.16 20.79
CA THR A 74 27.31 -13.91 20.26
C THR A 74 27.27 -12.58 19.51
N HIS A 75 27.53 -12.60 18.19
CA HIS A 75 27.25 -11.44 17.34
C HIS A 75 26.03 -11.73 16.47
N TRP A 76 25.14 -10.75 16.35
CA TRP A 76 24.08 -10.80 15.35
C TRP A 76 24.62 -10.21 14.05
N GLU A 77 24.63 -11.04 13.01
CA GLU A 77 24.96 -10.59 11.66
C GLU A 77 23.67 -10.09 11.01
N ALA A 78 23.71 -8.89 10.48
CA ALA A 78 22.60 -8.29 9.76
C ALA A 78 23.06 -7.79 8.40
N VAL A 79 22.17 -7.87 7.42
CA VAL A 79 22.33 -7.24 6.12
C VAL A 79 21.37 -6.08 6.08
N ILE A 80 21.92 -4.88 5.93
CA ILE A 80 21.15 -3.67 5.67
C ILE A 80 21.07 -3.44 4.17
N ALA A 81 19.95 -2.92 3.68
CA ALA A 81 19.79 -2.55 2.28
C ALA A 81 19.02 -1.25 2.16
N TRP A 82 19.28 -0.53 1.07
CA TRP A 82 18.56 0.68 0.72
C TRP A 82 18.40 0.80 -0.78
N VAL A 83 17.23 1.25 -1.22
CA VAL A 83 16.83 1.29 -2.63
C VAL A 83 16.06 2.58 -2.90
N SER A 84 16.44 3.32 -3.93
CA SER A 84 15.69 4.49 -4.37
C SER A 84 14.39 4.09 -5.08
N GLU A 85 13.30 4.81 -4.81
CA GLU A 85 12.01 4.57 -5.46
C GLU A 85 11.95 5.09 -6.89
N SER A 86 12.76 6.09 -7.23
CA SER A 86 12.81 6.66 -8.58
C SER A 86 13.36 5.64 -9.58
N SER A 87 12.61 5.39 -10.64
CA SER A 87 13.05 4.55 -11.77
C SER A 87 14.25 5.11 -12.53
N THR A 88 14.54 6.40 -12.35
CA THR A 88 15.66 7.11 -12.98
C THR A 88 16.97 7.01 -12.18
N SER A 89 16.91 6.77 -10.87
CA SER A 89 18.11 6.62 -10.02
C SER A 89 18.43 5.15 -9.79
N ARG A 90 19.66 4.73 -10.10
CA ARG A 90 20.16 3.36 -9.82
C ARG A 90 20.69 3.21 -8.39
N LEU A 91 20.29 4.07 -7.46
CA LEU A 91 20.82 4.06 -6.11
C LEU A 91 20.19 2.89 -5.33
N GLN A 92 20.83 1.74 -5.41
CA GLN A 92 20.53 0.57 -4.61
C GLN A 92 21.83 -0.05 -4.12
N ASN A 93 21.89 -0.38 -2.84
CA ASN A 93 23.05 -1.05 -2.28
C ASN A 93 22.68 -1.84 -1.02
N SER A 94 23.60 -2.68 -0.57
CA SER A 94 23.45 -3.49 0.65
C SER A 94 24.80 -3.66 1.33
N SER A 95 24.79 -3.84 2.64
CA SER A 95 26.00 -4.02 3.43
C SER A 95 25.77 -5.00 4.57
N ARG A 96 26.80 -5.81 4.85
CA ARG A 96 26.82 -6.64 6.05
C ARG A 96 27.33 -5.83 7.22
N ILE A 97 26.61 -5.89 8.32
CA ILE A 97 26.93 -5.18 9.55
C ILE A 97 26.79 -6.13 10.73
N PHE A 98 27.34 -5.70 11.86
CA PHE A 98 27.02 -6.26 13.16
C PHE A 98 26.15 -5.25 13.89
N ALA A 99 25.04 -5.73 14.44
CA ALA A 99 24.14 -4.94 15.27
C ALA A 99 23.82 -5.73 16.54
N ILE A 100 23.46 -5.02 17.59
CA ILE A 100 23.08 -5.61 18.88
C ILE A 100 21.63 -6.12 18.79
N ASN A 101 20.76 -5.37 18.11
CA ASN A 101 19.35 -5.70 17.89
C ASN A 101 18.87 -5.19 16.52
N SER A 102 17.64 -5.55 16.16
CA SER A 102 17.02 -5.16 14.88
C SER A 102 16.87 -3.64 14.74
N ASN A 103 16.48 -2.93 15.80
CA ASN A 103 16.30 -1.48 15.76
C ASN A 103 17.60 -0.72 15.51
N GLN A 104 18.72 -1.20 16.08
CA GLN A 104 20.04 -0.63 15.81
C GLN A 104 20.47 -0.89 14.37
N ALA A 105 20.17 -2.08 13.83
CA ALA A 105 20.45 -2.40 12.44
C ALA A 105 19.65 -1.49 11.48
N GLU A 106 18.38 -1.21 11.81
CA GLU A 106 17.53 -0.30 11.04
C GLU A 106 18.09 1.14 11.04
N LEU A 107 18.50 1.65 12.21
CA LEU A 107 19.17 2.95 12.30
C LEU A 107 20.46 2.99 11.47
N LEU A 108 21.24 1.91 11.48
CA LEU A 108 22.44 1.81 10.66
C LEU A 108 22.10 1.78 9.16
N ALA A 109 20.97 1.19 8.76
CA ALA A 109 20.48 1.25 7.39
C ALA A 109 20.13 2.69 6.97
N ILE A 110 19.41 3.43 7.83
CA ILE A 110 19.09 4.85 7.62
C ILE A 110 20.37 5.69 7.48
N TRP A 111 21.30 5.54 8.42
CA TRP A 111 22.57 6.26 8.42
C TRP A 111 23.40 5.97 7.16
N LYS A 112 23.49 4.70 6.78
CA LYS A 112 24.26 4.26 5.61
C LYS A 112 23.64 4.76 4.31
N ALA A 113 22.32 4.67 4.17
CA ALA A 113 21.58 5.22 3.04
C ALA A 113 21.85 6.72 2.87
N LEU A 114 21.76 7.49 3.96
CA LEU A 114 22.02 8.93 3.95
C LEU A 114 23.46 9.29 3.57
N LYS A 115 24.42 8.51 4.09
CA LYS A 115 25.85 8.70 3.81
C LYS A 115 26.22 8.37 2.37
N GLU A 116 25.64 7.33 1.79
CA GLU A 116 25.93 6.90 0.41
C GLU A 116 25.06 7.59 -0.64
N THR A 117 24.10 8.41 -0.22
CA THR A 117 23.33 9.24 -1.16
C THR A 117 24.26 10.25 -1.85
N PRO A 118 24.26 10.39 -3.18
CA PRO A 118 25.08 11.39 -3.87
C PRO A 118 24.80 12.84 -3.42
N GLU A 119 25.81 13.71 -3.41
CA GLU A 119 25.68 15.11 -2.94
C GLU A 119 24.74 15.98 -3.81
N GLU A 120 24.52 15.59 -5.07
CA GLU A 120 23.56 16.24 -5.98
C GLU A 120 22.12 16.22 -5.46
N TYR A 121 21.79 15.24 -4.59
CA TYR A 121 20.53 15.20 -3.86
C TYR A 121 20.67 16.00 -2.56
N GLY A 122 20.29 17.28 -2.63
CA GLY A 122 20.19 18.15 -1.46
C GLY A 122 19.00 17.82 -0.57
N ASN A 123 17.96 17.18 -1.13
CA ASN A 123 16.72 16.85 -0.44
C ASN A 123 16.51 15.33 -0.41
N VAL A 124 16.52 14.73 0.78
CA VAL A 124 16.48 13.26 0.96
C VAL A 124 15.27 12.85 1.81
N ILE A 125 14.49 11.89 1.32
CA ILE A 125 13.40 11.26 2.06
C ILE A 125 13.75 9.79 2.29
N ILE A 126 13.77 9.36 3.54
CA ILE A 126 14.05 7.99 3.95
C ILE A 126 12.76 7.38 4.50
N LYS A 127 12.42 6.20 3.97
CA LYS A 127 11.25 5.41 4.35
C LYS A 127 11.69 4.17 5.10
N SER A 128 11.24 4.02 6.34
CA SER A 128 11.50 2.86 7.20
C SER A 128 10.17 2.35 7.75
N ASP A 129 10.08 1.04 7.99
CA ASP A 129 8.94 0.44 8.67
C ASP A 129 9.13 0.30 10.18
N SER A 130 10.22 0.82 10.76
CA SER A 130 10.43 0.83 12.21
C SER A 130 10.01 2.15 12.85
N VAL A 131 8.95 2.09 13.67
CA VAL A 131 8.55 3.23 14.52
C VAL A 131 9.66 3.58 15.51
N VAL A 132 10.24 2.56 16.13
CA VAL A 132 11.26 2.70 17.18
C VAL A 132 12.51 3.40 16.65
N ALA A 133 12.94 3.08 15.43
CA ALA A 133 14.07 3.75 14.81
C ALA A 133 13.79 5.25 14.60
N ILE A 134 12.59 5.60 14.11
CA ILE A 134 12.24 7.01 13.85
C ILE A 134 12.08 7.79 15.14
N GLU A 135 11.45 7.22 16.17
CA GLU A 135 11.34 7.82 17.49
C GLU A 135 12.72 8.02 18.16
N ALA A 136 13.66 7.08 17.94
CA ALA A 136 15.02 7.21 18.41
C ALA A 136 15.75 8.40 17.78
N ILE A 137 15.49 8.70 16.49
CA ILE A 137 16.03 9.89 15.82
C ILE A 137 15.32 11.17 16.30
N GLN A 138 14.01 11.12 16.54
CA GLN A 138 13.26 12.27 17.07
C GLN A 138 13.72 12.70 18.46
N SER A 139 14.05 11.75 19.32
CA SER A 139 14.45 12.01 20.70
C SER A 139 15.62 11.11 21.11
N PRO A 140 16.86 11.36 20.64
CA PRO A 140 18.00 10.49 20.92
C PRO A 140 18.27 10.33 22.42
N ASN A 141 17.98 11.35 23.23
CA ASN A 141 18.18 11.30 24.67
C ASN A 141 17.19 10.36 25.39
N LYS A 142 16.02 10.09 24.78
CA LYS A 142 14.98 9.18 25.30
C LYS A 142 15.10 7.76 24.73
N ALA A 143 15.90 7.54 23.69
CA ALA A 143 16.11 6.23 23.09
C ALA A 143 16.91 5.30 24.01
N ALA A 144 16.88 3.99 23.74
CA ALA A 144 17.75 3.02 24.40
C ALA A 144 19.24 3.35 24.14
N GLU A 145 20.12 3.07 25.11
CA GLU A 145 21.55 3.46 25.07
C GLU A 145 22.26 3.02 23.78
N GLU A 146 21.95 1.81 23.32
CA GLU A 146 22.52 1.24 22.09
C GLU A 146 22.09 1.93 20.78
N LEU A 147 21.00 2.72 20.83
CA LEU A 147 20.48 3.48 19.68
C LEU A 147 20.95 4.93 19.69
N LYS A 148 21.33 5.49 20.85
CA LYS A 148 21.61 6.93 21.02
C LYS A 148 22.74 7.43 20.15
N SER A 149 23.83 6.67 20.06
CA SER A 149 25.01 7.04 19.27
C SER A 149 24.65 7.12 17.78
N VAL A 150 24.05 6.06 17.24
CA VAL A 150 23.65 5.99 15.82
C VAL A 150 22.61 7.07 15.49
N ALA A 151 21.64 7.31 16.36
CA ALA A 151 20.66 8.38 16.17
C ALA A 151 21.30 9.77 16.10
N LYS A 152 22.30 10.06 16.95
CA LYS A 152 23.06 11.31 16.91
C LYS A 152 23.89 11.42 15.62
N ASP A 153 24.50 10.33 15.18
CA ASP A 153 25.26 10.30 13.93
C ASP A 153 24.36 10.56 12.70
N ILE A 154 23.12 10.06 12.70
CA ILE A 154 22.13 10.36 11.65
C ILE A 154 21.79 11.84 11.63
N ILE A 155 21.56 12.45 12.81
CA ILE A 155 21.27 13.88 12.92
C ILE A 155 22.46 14.69 12.40
N GLN A 156 23.69 14.36 12.82
CA GLN A 156 24.89 15.05 12.35
C GLN A 156 25.08 14.90 10.84
N GLN A 157 24.94 13.68 10.30
CA GLN A 157 25.04 13.44 8.87
C GLN A 157 23.95 14.20 8.10
N SER A 158 22.76 14.34 8.65
CA SER A 158 21.67 15.08 8.02
C SER A 158 21.96 16.58 7.89
N MET A 159 22.92 17.13 8.66
CA MET A 159 23.31 18.54 8.56
C MET A 159 24.09 18.84 7.28
N THR A 160 24.59 17.80 6.61
CA THR A 160 25.27 17.92 5.31
C THR A 160 24.30 18.06 4.13
N ARG A 161 22.99 17.99 4.40
CA ARG A 161 21.91 18.08 3.39
C ARG A 161 21.08 19.33 3.63
N ASP A 162 20.43 19.80 2.57
CA ASP A 162 19.52 20.94 2.68
C ASP A 162 18.23 20.51 3.41
N PHE A 163 17.75 19.29 3.12
CA PHE A 163 16.58 18.70 3.75
C PHE A 163 16.71 17.18 3.89
N VAL A 164 16.37 16.66 5.08
CA VAL A 164 16.21 15.23 5.33
C VAL A 164 14.91 14.97 6.06
N SER A 165 14.18 13.94 5.64
CA SER A 165 12.99 13.46 6.35
C SER A 165 13.04 11.93 6.49
N CYS A 166 12.81 11.42 7.69
CA CYS A 166 12.64 9.99 7.95
C CYS A 166 11.16 9.74 8.30
N ILE A 167 10.47 8.92 7.52
CA ILE A 167 9.03 8.70 7.66
C ILE A 167 8.71 7.22 7.91
N LYS A 168 7.76 6.98 8.83
CA LYS A 168 7.24 5.63 9.06
C LYS A 168 6.34 5.27 7.89
N VAL A 169 6.61 4.15 7.25
CA VAL A 169 5.77 3.59 6.19
C VAL A 169 5.36 2.16 6.54
N GLN A 170 4.34 1.64 5.87
CA GLN A 170 4.00 0.22 5.97
C GLN A 170 5.10 -0.64 5.33
N ARG A 171 5.29 -1.87 5.83
CA ARG A 171 6.35 -2.80 5.39
C ARG A 171 6.34 -3.06 3.87
N LEU A 172 5.16 -3.06 3.24
CA LEU A 172 5.00 -3.20 1.79
C LEU A 172 5.77 -2.11 1.01
N ASN A 173 5.90 -0.91 1.56
CA ASN A 173 6.61 0.20 0.93
C ASN A 173 8.14 0.08 1.03
N VAL A 174 8.67 -0.83 1.86
CA VAL A 174 10.11 -1.11 1.96
C VAL A 174 10.49 -2.49 1.38
N SER A 175 9.54 -3.19 0.74
CA SER A 175 9.72 -4.52 0.13
C SER A 175 10.96 -4.64 -0.76
N LYS A 176 11.24 -3.64 -1.60
CA LYS A 176 12.45 -3.65 -2.45
C LYS A 176 13.75 -3.72 -1.65
N ALA A 177 13.82 -2.98 -0.54
CA ALA A 177 14.97 -3.04 0.36
C ALA A 177 14.98 -4.37 1.15
N HIS A 178 13.80 -4.87 1.54
CA HIS A 178 13.65 -6.18 2.18
C HIS A 178 14.26 -7.30 1.34
N ASP A 179 13.83 -7.40 0.08
CA ASP A 179 14.25 -8.46 -0.84
C ASP A 179 15.75 -8.38 -1.11
N LEU A 180 16.28 -7.17 -1.25
CA LEU A 180 17.72 -6.95 -1.45
C LEU A 180 18.54 -7.39 -0.23
N ALA A 181 18.10 -7.04 0.98
CA ALA A 181 18.75 -7.47 2.22
C ALA A 181 18.67 -8.99 2.40
N ALA A 182 17.51 -9.59 2.15
CA ALA A 182 17.27 -11.02 2.28
C ALA A 182 18.12 -11.83 1.28
N SER A 183 18.16 -11.41 0.02
CA SER A 183 18.96 -12.03 -1.04
C SER A 183 20.46 -11.97 -0.75
N ARG A 184 20.96 -10.83 -0.26
CA ARG A 184 22.39 -10.67 0.09
C ARG A 184 22.80 -11.44 1.34
N ARG A 185 21.84 -11.78 2.19
CA ARG A 185 22.03 -12.69 3.32
C ARG A 185 22.13 -14.15 2.88
N SER A 186 21.39 -14.57 1.85
CA SER A 186 21.41 -15.95 1.33
C SER A 186 22.64 -16.26 0.47
N HIS A 187 23.10 -15.30 -0.36
CA HIS A 187 24.30 -15.43 -1.23
C HIS A 187 25.65 -15.54 -0.48
N GLY A 188 25.65 -15.75 0.84
CA GLY A 188 26.84 -16.14 1.61
C GLY A 188 27.08 -17.65 1.67
N TYR A 189 26.33 -18.44 0.90
CA TYR A 189 26.41 -19.89 0.77
C TYR A 189 26.84 -20.27 -0.65
N GLU A 190 28.10 -20.00 -1.00
CA GLU A 190 28.82 -20.83 -1.98
C GLU A 190 29.80 -21.67 -1.17
N ASP A 191 29.31 -22.81 -0.68
CA ASP A 191 30.08 -24.06 -0.69
C ASP A 191 29.13 -25.22 -0.38
N VAL A 192 29.03 -26.11 -1.37
CA VAL A 192 28.58 -27.51 -1.28
C VAL A 192 27.07 -27.73 -1.04
N GLN A 193 26.27 -27.63 -2.12
CA GLN A 193 25.58 -28.78 -2.74
C GLN A 193 24.52 -28.32 -3.75
N THR A 194 24.79 -28.66 -5.01
CA THR A 194 23.83 -28.76 -6.11
C THR A 194 22.74 -29.78 -5.74
N HIS A 195 21.49 -29.36 -5.53
CA HIS A 195 20.24 -30.13 -5.76
C HIS A 195 19.06 -29.16 -5.57
N GLY A 196 18.08 -28.99 -6.44
CA GLY A 196 17.88 -29.41 -7.82
C GLY A 196 16.88 -28.42 -8.45
N LEU A 197 16.97 -28.26 -9.76
CA LEU A 197 15.87 -27.72 -10.56
C LEU A 197 14.66 -28.64 -10.36
N LEU A 198 13.63 -28.16 -9.68
CA LEU A 198 12.30 -28.77 -9.76
C LEU A 198 11.52 -28.05 -10.85
N GLN A 199 11.61 -28.64 -12.04
CA GLN A 199 10.64 -28.47 -13.11
C GLN A 199 9.36 -29.19 -12.68
N PHE A 200 8.27 -28.45 -12.50
CA PHE A 200 6.94 -29.06 -12.34
C PHE A 200 6.14 -28.87 -13.63
N ALA A 201 5.88 -30.00 -14.28
CA ALA A 201 4.72 -30.19 -15.11
C ALA A 201 3.56 -30.61 -14.19
N ALA A 202 2.41 -29.97 -14.31
CA ALA A 202 1.17 -30.46 -13.72
C ALA A 202 0.04 -30.23 -14.73
N ASP A 203 -0.31 -31.31 -15.42
CA ASP A 203 -1.62 -31.52 -16.01
C ASP A 203 -2.62 -31.68 -14.84
N GLN A 204 -3.41 -30.66 -14.55
CA GLN A 204 -4.86 -30.71 -14.35
C GLN A 204 -5.38 -29.36 -13.83
N VAL A 205 -6.47 -28.91 -14.45
CA VAL A 205 -7.22 -27.70 -14.14
C VAL A 205 -8.28 -28.06 -13.09
N THR A 206 -8.29 -27.37 -11.93
CA THR A 206 -9.48 -27.21 -11.06
C THR A 206 -9.44 -25.86 -10.29
N ASP A 207 -10.04 -24.83 -10.90
CA ASP A 207 -10.92 -23.71 -10.43
C ASP A 207 -10.81 -23.03 -9.01
N PRO A 208 -11.27 -21.76 -8.80
CA PRO A 208 -10.53 -20.53 -9.12
C PRO A 208 -10.66 -19.40 -8.05
N TYR A 209 -10.81 -19.63 -6.75
CA TYR A 209 -10.73 -18.55 -5.75
C TYR A 209 -10.10 -19.05 -4.45
N ALA A 210 -8.81 -18.70 -4.28
CA ALA A 210 -8.05 -18.71 -3.03
C ALA A 210 -8.32 -19.90 -2.08
N GLN A 211 -7.67 -21.03 -2.33
CA GLN A 211 -7.31 -21.91 -1.23
C GLN A 211 -6.01 -21.37 -0.63
N PHE A 212 -6.09 -20.87 0.60
CA PHE A 212 -4.91 -20.58 1.41
C PHE A 212 -4.24 -21.91 1.74
N GLU A 213 -3.21 -22.28 0.99
CA GLU A 213 -2.31 -23.34 1.43
C GLU A 213 -1.41 -22.78 2.51
N VAL A 214 -1.72 -23.14 3.76
CA VAL A 214 -0.77 -23.04 4.87
C VAL A 214 0.13 -24.27 4.75
N GLU A 215 1.20 -24.17 3.98
CA GLU A 215 2.24 -25.19 4.06
C GLU A 215 3.05 -25.01 5.35
N GLN A 216 3.01 -26.05 6.19
CA GLN A 216 3.88 -26.15 7.35
C GLN A 216 5.30 -26.44 6.87
N SER A 217 6.25 -25.56 7.18
CA SER A 217 7.66 -25.86 6.95
C SER A 217 8.09 -26.97 7.90
N THR A 218 8.43 -28.14 7.37
CA THR A 218 9.09 -29.19 8.16
C THR A 218 10.53 -28.77 8.45
N ASP A 219 10.90 -28.69 9.72
CA ASP A 219 12.30 -28.60 10.11
C ASP A 219 13.09 -29.79 9.56
N PHE A 220 14.41 -29.64 9.45
CA PHE A 220 15.37 -30.65 8.94
C PHE A 220 15.37 -31.99 9.72
N ASP A 221 14.57 -32.10 10.80
CA ASP A 221 14.36 -33.29 11.63
C ASP A 221 12.96 -33.93 11.44
N GLY A 222 12.15 -33.44 10.48
CA GLY A 222 10.83 -34.02 10.19
C GLY A 222 9.79 -33.89 11.31
N SER A 223 10.03 -33.04 12.32
CA SER A 223 9.08 -32.83 13.41
C SER A 223 8.11 -31.67 13.11
N ASN A 224 6.81 -31.95 13.02
CA ASN A 224 5.73 -30.98 12.87
C ASN A 224 5.44 -30.23 14.19
N LYS A 225 6.41 -29.47 14.71
CA LYS A 225 6.19 -28.60 15.86
C LYS A 225 6.37 -27.15 15.46
N ILE A 226 5.26 -26.43 15.38
CA ILE A 226 5.22 -24.97 15.27
C ILE A 226 5.99 -24.39 16.47
N ASP A 227 7.00 -23.56 16.21
CA ASP A 227 7.69 -22.81 17.26
C ASP A 227 6.68 -21.98 18.06
N LYS A 228 6.86 -21.85 19.38
CA LYS A 228 5.94 -21.07 20.23
C LYS A 228 5.74 -19.63 19.76
N ASP A 229 6.71 -19.12 19.00
CA ASP A 229 6.73 -17.74 18.54
C ASP A 229 6.26 -17.58 17.07
N SER A 230 5.95 -18.68 16.35
CA SER A 230 5.43 -18.72 14.97
C SER A 230 6.21 -17.91 13.92
N TYR A 231 7.51 -17.66 14.14
CA TYR A 231 8.35 -16.83 13.26
C TYR A 231 8.77 -17.51 11.95
N ASP A 232 8.52 -18.81 11.84
CA ASP A 232 8.70 -19.69 10.69
C ASP A 232 7.46 -19.76 9.79
N VAL A 233 6.34 -19.17 10.22
CA VAL A 233 5.09 -19.14 9.45
C VAL A 233 5.05 -17.91 8.54
N PHE A 234 5.02 -18.13 7.23
CA PHE A 234 4.85 -17.09 6.23
C PHE A 234 3.47 -17.18 5.57
N THR A 235 2.84 -16.03 5.32
CA THR A 235 1.64 -15.96 4.47
C THR A 235 2.06 -15.53 3.08
N PHE A 236 1.97 -16.44 2.12
CA PHE A 236 2.16 -16.11 0.72
C PHE A 236 0.95 -15.33 0.21
N ILE A 237 1.18 -14.14 -0.33
CA ILE A 237 0.16 -13.32 -0.99
C ILE A 237 0.49 -13.33 -2.48
N ASN A 238 -0.42 -13.86 -3.30
CA ASN A 238 -0.28 -13.77 -4.74
C ASN A 238 -0.42 -12.29 -5.15
N TRP A 239 0.66 -11.70 -5.67
CA TRP A 239 0.64 -10.29 -6.09
C TRP A 239 -0.38 -10.02 -7.20
N GLU A 240 -0.63 -10.99 -8.08
CA GLU A 240 -1.64 -10.85 -9.14
C GLU A 240 -3.06 -10.85 -8.56
N SER A 241 -3.31 -11.53 -7.43
CA SER A 241 -4.63 -11.56 -6.81
C SER A 241 -5.04 -10.22 -6.20
N LEU A 242 -4.09 -9.34 -5.86
CA LEU A 242 -4.38 -7.97 -5.41
C LEU A 242 -5.08 -7.12 -6.49
N PHE A 243 -4.93 -7.49 -7.76
CA PHE A 243 -5.55 -6.84 -8.91
C PHE A 243 -6.70 -7.64 -9.52
N ASN A 244 -7.08 -8.75 -8.87
CA ASN A 244 -8.18 -9.61 -9.28
C ASN A 244 -9.31 -9.47 -8.27
N PHE A 245 -10.34 -8.72 -8.65
CA PHE A 245 -11.51 -8.53 -7.81
C PHE A 245 -12.48 -9.71 -7.98
N PRO A 246 -13.23 -10.08 -6.93
CA PRO A 246 -14.35 -11.00 -7.06
C PRO A 246 -15.34 -10.46 -8.11
N LYS A 247 -16.00 -11.36 -8.83
CA LYS A 247 -16.95 -10.96 -9.86
C LYS A 247 -18.19 -10.31 -9.25
N HIS A 248 -18.74 -10.89 -8.18
CA HIS A 248 -19.94 -10.39 -7.48
C HIS A 248 -19.54 -9.72 -6.17
N VAL A 249 -19.85 -8.44 -6.05
CA VAL A 249 -19.36 -7.61 -4.94
C VAL A 249 -20.41 -6.64 -4.41
N ALA A 250 -20.21 -6.22 -3.17
CA ALA A 250 -20.78 -5.00 -2.62
C ALA A 250 -19.67 -3.99 -2.33
N PHE A 251 -20.01 -2.70 -2.35
CA PHE A 251 -19.08 -1.63 -1.97
C PHE A 251 -19.52 -0.99 -0.65
N LYS A 252 -18.58 -0.85 0.28
CA LYS A 252 -18.79 -0.14 1.55
C LYS A 252 -18.04 1.18 1.56
N GLY A 253 -18.74 2.25 1.90
CA GLY A 253 -18.16 3.60 2.02
C GLY A 253 -17.55 3.88 3.38
N ASP A 254 -16.89 5.03 3.51
CA ASP A 254 -16.30 5.54 4.75
C ASP A 254 -17.33 5.81 5.87
N ASN A 255 -18.60 6.01 5.50
CA ASN A 255 -19.71 6.13 6.45
C ASN A 255 -20.19 4.78 7.01
N GLY A 256 -19.55 3.67 6.65
CA GLY A 256 -19.89 2.33 7.12
C GLY A 256 -21.13 1.71 6.46
N LYS A 257 -21.75 2.39 5.47
CA LYS A 257 -22.93 1.90 4.74
C LYS A 257 -22.53 1.28 3.40
N TYR A 258 -23.37 0.38 2.90
CA TYR A 258 -23.24 -0.23 1.58
C TYR A 258 -23.85 0.65 0.49
N LEU A 259 -23.22 0.58 -0.68
CA LEU A 259 -23.63 1.26 -1.89
C LEU A 259 -24.68 0.44 -2.62
N GLY A 260 -25.89 0.97 -2.72
CA GLY A 260 -26.98 0.33 -3.44
C GLY A 260 -27.63 1.22 -4.49
N ALA A 261 -28.37 0.59 -5.40
CA ALA A 261 -29.18 1.28 -6.39
C ALA A 261 -30.35 2.02 -5.72
N PHE A 262 -30.48 3.32 -5.98
CA PHE A 262 -31.51 4.19 -5.41
C PHE A 262 -32.19 5.02 -6.50
N GLU A 263 -33.52 4.89 -6.61
CA GLU A 263 -34.30 5.66 -7.58
C GLU A 263 -34.71 7.01 -7.00
N GLN A 264 -34.42 8.09 -7.73
CA GLN A 264 -34.93 9.42 -7.40
C GLN A 264 -35.39 10.15 -8.66
N LYS A 265 -36.68 10.50 -8.70
CA LYS A 265 -37.32 11.21 -9.83
C LYS A 265 -37.09 10.50 -11.18
N GLY A 266 -37.21 9.17 -11.21
CA GLY A 266 -37.06 8.35 -12.41
C GLY A 266 -35.62 8.12 -12.88
N ILE A 267 -34.61 8.60 -12.13
CA ILE A 267 -33.20 8.35 -12.42
C ILE A 267 -32.66 7.37 -11.38
N GLN A 268 -31.96 6.34 -11.85
CA GLN A 268 -31.33 5.33 -11.02
C GLN A 268 -29.93 5.78 -10.61
N TYR A 269 -29.77 6.17 -9.36
CA TYR A 269 -28.50 6.59 -8.77
C TYR A 269 -27.91 5.48 -7.89
N LEU A 270 -26.74 5.76 -7.30
CA LEU A 270 -26.10 4.93 -6.29
C LEU A 270 -25.94 5.71 -4.98
N SER A 271 -26.40 5.15 -3.86
CA SER A 271 -26.33 5.78 -2.53
C SER A 271 -25.72 4.86 -1.47
N PHE A 272 -24.89 5.45 -0.60
CA PHE A 272 -24.31 4.79 0.58
C PHE A 272 -25.28 4.88 1.76
N SER A 273 -26.41 4.20 1.65
CA SER A 273 -27.52 4.25 2.63
C SER A 273 -27.95 2.89 3.17
N TYR A 274 -27.37 1.80 2.67
CA TYR A 274 -27.80 0.45 3.00
C TYR A 274 -26.98 -0.11 4.16
N ASP A 275 -27.64 -0.79 5.09
CA ASP A 275 -27.00 -1.47 6.24
C ASP A 275 -26.86 -2.96 6.04
N ASP A 276 -27.76 -3.54 5.22
CA ASP A 276 -27.85 -4.97 4.99
C ASP A 276 -27.09 -5.35 3.72
N LEU A 277 -26.27 -6.40 3.83
CA LEU A 277 -25.52 -6.97 2.72
C LEU A 277 -26.40 -7.89 1.86
N GLU A 278 -27.49 -8.41 2.44
CA GLU A 278 -28.46 -9.27 1.74
C GLU A 278 -29.44 -8.48 0.87
N ASP A 279 -29.43 -7.14 0.93
CA ASP A 279 -30.28 -6.32 0.06
C ASP A 279 -29.84 -6.50 -1.42
N PRO A 280 -30.72 -6.97 -2.31
CA PRO A 280 -30.36 -7.21 -3.71
C PRO A 280 -29.85 -5.94 -4.43
N LYS A 281 -30.20 -4.74 -3.93
CA LYS A 281 -29.76 -3.45 -4.50
C LYS A 281 -28.28 -3.16 -4.27
N VAL A 282 -27.64 -3.77 -3.27
CA VAL A 282 -26.21 -3.55 -2.96
C VAL A 282 -25.27 -4.44 -3.77
N SER A 283 -25.83 -5.40 -4.51
CA SER A 283 -25.07 -6.35 -5.33
C SER A 283 -24.69 -5.75 -6.69
N HIS A 284 -23.40 -5.87 -7.02
CA HIS A 284 -22.81 -5.41 -8.28
C HIS A 284 -21.88 -6.46 -8.88
N GLU A 285 -21.74 -6.43 -10.20
CA GLU A 285 -20.84 -7.28 -10.97
C GLU A 285 -19.69 -6.47 -11.57
N LEU A 286 -18.46 -6.95 -11.41
CA LEU A 286 -17.25 -6.36 -11.97
C LEU A 286 -16.81 -7.08 -13.23
N PHE A 287 -16.56 -6.30 -14.28
CA PHE A 287 -16.00 -6.78 -15.53
C PHE A 287 -14.69 -6.05 -15.83
N LYS A 288 -13.59 -6.79 -15.82
CA LYS A 288 -12.27 -6.29 -16.20
C LYS A 288 -12.06 -6.46 -17.70
N THR A 289 -11.62 -5.39 -18.36
CA THR A 289 -11.27 -5.39 -19.79
C THR A 289 -9.78 -5.65 -19.99
N HIS A 290 -9.39 -5.95 -21.23
CA HIS A 290 -8.00 -6.24 -21.59
C HIS A 290 -7.03 -5.06 -21.35
N ASP A 291 -7.53 -3.83 -21.38
CA ASP A 291 -6.76 -2.60 -21.12
C ASP A 291 -6.65 -2.25 -19.62
N GLY A 292 -7.21 -3.10 -18.75
CA GLY A 292 -7.20 -2.92 -17.30
C GLY A 292 -8.23 -1.93 -16.76
N THR A 293 -9.19 -1.49 -17.58
CA THR A 293 -10.37 -0.76 -17.08
C THR A 293 -11.42 -1.72 -16.51
N LEU A 294 -12.35 -1.16 -15.75
CA LEU A 294 -13.43 -1.84 -15.05
C LEU A 294 -14.77 -1.28 -15.52
N CYS A 295 -15.69 -2.17 -15.82
CA CYS A 295 -17.10 -1.87 -16.06
C CYS A 295 -17.89 -2.49 -14.91
N ILE A 296 -18.76 -1.71 -14.27
CA ILE A 296 -19.49 -2.14 -13.07
C ILE A 296 -20.96 -2.19 -13.42
N LYS A 297 -21.62 -3.33 -13.17
CA LYS A 297 -23.03 -3.54 -13.43
C LYS A 297 -23.77 -3.69 -12.11
N SER A 298 -24.95 -3.08 -11.97
CA SER A 298 -25.82 -3.38 -10.83
C SER A 298 -26.60 -4.67 -11.12
N ASN A 299 -26.58 -5.61 -10.17
CA ASN A 299 -27.29 -6.87 -10.32
C ASN A 299 -28.80 -6.67 -10.28
N HIS A 300 -29.28 -5.78 -9.40
CA HIS A 300 -30.69 -5.43 -9.29
C HIS A 300 -31.27 -4.81 -10.57
N LEU A 301 -30.54 -3.90 -11.21
CA LEU A 301 -31.05 -3.16 -12.38
C LEU A 301 -30.63 -3.78 -13.72
N GLY A 302 -29.64 -4.66 -13.74
CA GLY A 302 -29.11 -5.26 -14.96
C GLY A 302 -28.37 -4.27 -15.88
N LYS A 303 -28.08 -3.05 -15.41
CA LYS A 303 -27.46 -1.96 -16.16
C LYS A 303 -26.10 -1.55 -15.59
N PHE A 304 -25.28 -0.91 -16.41
CA PHE A 304 -23.93 -0.48 -16.06
C PHE A 304 -23.92 0.90 -15.43
N TRP A 305 -22.96 1.09 -14.53
CA TRP A 305 -22.63 2.37 -13.93
C TRP A 305 -22.07 3.31 -14.99
N ARG A 306 -22.50 4.57 -14.96
CA ARG A 306 -22.05 5.60 -15.89
C ARG A 306 -22.05 6.96 -15.23
N LEU A 307 -21.09 7.79 -15.61
CA LEU A 307 -21.14 9.22 -15.30
C LEU A 307 -22.32 9.88 -16.03
N GLY A 308 -23.28 10.36 -15.27
CA GLY A 308 -24.45 11.10 -15.72
C GLY A 308 -24.33 12.60 -15.45
N ASP A 309 -25.47 13.27 -15.44
CA ASP A 309 -25.56 14.72 -15.27
C ASP A 309 -25.02 15.17 -13.91
N ARG A 310 -24.35 16.33 -13.90
CA ARG A 310 -23.71 16.91 -12.69
C ARG A 310 -22.78 15.92 -11.98
N ASP A 311 -22.14 15.05 -12.76
CA ASP A 311 -21.12 14.10 -12.33
C ASP A 311 -21.61 13.00 -11.38
N TRP A 312 -22.93 12.84 -11.25
CA TRP A 312 -23.50 11.71 -10.51
C TRP A 312 -23.26 10.41 -11.25
N ILE A 313 -22.90 9.36 -10.51
CA ILE A 313 -22.86 8.02 -11.10
C ILE A 313 -24.28 7.46 -11.08
N VAL A 314 -24.78 7.14 -12.27
CA VAL A 314 -26.11 6.57 -12.52
C VAL A 314 -25.98 5.15 -13.06
N VAL A 315 -27.08 4.41 -13.02
CA VAL A 315 -27.14 2.99 -13.41
C VAL A 315 -28.11 2.82 -14.57
N ASP A 316 -27.71 3.28 -15.75
CA ASP A 316 -28.56 3.31 -16.95
C ASP A 316 -27.86 2.86 -18.24
N ALA A 317 -26.56 2.59 -18.19
CA ALA A 317 -25.78 2.29 -19.38
C ALA A 317 -25.95 0.84 -19.85
N ASP A 318 -25.90 0.66 -21.16
CA ASP A 318 -25.65 -0.63 -21.78
C ASP A 318 -24.17 -1.02 -21.62
N ASP A 319 -23.84 -2.25 -21.99
CA ASP A 319 -22.51 -2.83 -21.83
C ASP A 319 -21.43 -2.03 -22.58
N PRO A 320 -20.50 -1.36 -21.86
CA PRO A 320 -19.55 -0.47 -22.50
C PRO A 320 -18.32 -1.18 -23.06
N ARG A 321 -18.13 -2.48 -22.79
CA ARG A 321 -16.88 -3.22 -23.09
C ARG A 321 -16.49 -3.24 -24.57
N ASN A 322 -17.47 -3.12 -25.47
CA ASN A 322 -17.27 -3.06 -26.93
C ASN A 322 -17.56 -1.68 -27.52
N THR A 323 -17.60 -0.64 -26.68
CA THR A 323 -17.96 0.73 -27.06
C THR A 323 -16.86 1.70 -26.66
N THR A 324 -16.92 2.92 -27.18
CA THR A 324 -16.05 4.03 -26.75
C THR A 324 -16.64 4.83 -25.58
N ASN A 325 -17.63 4.28 -24.86
CA ASN A 325 -18.31 4.98 -23.77
C ASN A 325 -17.45 5.01 -22.50
N THR A 326 -16.45 5.88 -22.49
CA THR A 326 -15.53 6.07 -21.37
C THR A 326 -16.23 6.58 -20.10
N ALA A 327 -17.46 7.10 -20.20
CA ALA A 327 -18.24 7.52 -19.04
C ALA A 327 -18.71 6.33 -18.18
N ALA A 328 -18.82 5.13 -18.76
CA ALA A 328 -19.17 3.89 -18.09
C ALA A 328 -17.95 2.99 -17.77
N MET A 329 -16.74 3.51 -18.00
CA MET A 329 -15.49 2.83 -17.71
C MET A 329 -14.78 3.48 -16.52
N PHE A 330 -14.18 2.65 -15.70
CA PHE A 330 -13.48 3.05 -14.48
C PHE A 330 -12.09 2.43 -14.42
N ARG A 331 -11.20 2.99 -13.62
CA ARG A 331 -9.94 2.34 -13.25
C ARG A 331 -9.87 2.26 -11.73
N ALA A 332 -9.67 1.06 -11.20
CA ALA A 332 -9.40 0.88 -9.78
C ALA A 332 -7.96 1.25 -9.46
N VAL A 333 -7.79 2.05 -8.41
CA VAL A 333 -6.50 2.29 -7.76
C VAL A 333 -6.52 1.52 -6.45
N VAL A 334 -5.80 0.40 -6.41
CA VAL A 334 -5.70 -0.47 -5.23
C VAL A 334 -4.93 0.27 -4.12
N ARG A 335 -5.48 0.23 -2.90
CA ARG A 335 -4.87 0.80 -1.69
C ARG A 335 -4.40 -0.28 -0.73
N ASP A 336 -5.19 -1.35 -0.63
CA ASP A 336 -4.94 -2.54 0.20
C ASP A 336 -5.76 -3.71 -0.37
N VAL A 337 -5.68 -4.88 0.25
CA VAL A 337 -6.52 -6.04 -0.08
C VAL A 337 -8.00 -5.63 -0.03
N ASN A 338 -8.70 -5.73 -1.16
CA ASN A 338 -10.10 -5.34 -1.32
C ASN A 338 -10.42 -3.87 -1.01
N VAL A 339 -9.42 -2.99 -0.92
CA VAL A 339 -9.65 -1.55 -0.71
C VAL A 339 -9.20 -0.78 -1.94
N VAL A 340 -10.12 -0.03 -2.56
CA VAL A 340 -9.88 0.65 -3.82
C VAL A 340 -10.40 2.09 -3.81
N ALA A 341 -9.88 2.90 -4.73
CA ALA A 341 -10.55 4.11 -5.20
C ALA A 341 -10.87 3.95 -6.69
N LEU A 342 -12.04 4.42 -7.14
CA LEU A 342 -12.48 4.28 -8.53
C LEU A 342 -12.32 5.60 -9.28
N LEU A 343 -11.47 5.62 -10.29
CA LEU A 343 -11.31 6.75 -11.21
C LEU A 343 -12.28 6.59 -12.38
N ASN A 344 -13.14 7.57 -12.67
CA ASN A 344 -13.95 7.55 -13.89
C ASN A 344 -13.11 7.94 -15.11
N MET A 345 -13.19 7.18 -16.21
CA MET A 345 -12.32 7.37 -17.37
C MET A 345 -12.71 8.55 -18.27
N TYR A 346 -13.96 9.03 -18.22
CA TYR A 346 -14.38 10.21 -18.98
C TYR A 346 -13.96 11.52 -18.29
N LYS A 347 -14.31 11.68 -17.02
CA LYS A 347 -13.99 12.89 -16.26
C LYS A 347 -12.56 12.89 -15.70
N THR A 348 -11.94 11.72 -15.57
CA THR A 348 -10.63 11.53 -14.91
C THR A 348 -10.60 11.98 -13.44
N TRP A 349 -11.73 11.87 -12.75
CA TRP A 349 -11.88 12.20 -11.33
C TRP A 349 -12.32 10.95 -10.56
N PHE A 350 -11.95 10.89 -9.28
CA PHE A 350 -12.32 9.80 -8.38
C PHE A 350 -13.77 9.91 -7.94
N CYS A 351 -14.42 8.75 -7.94
CA CYS A 351 -15.75 8.58 -7.38
C CYS A 351 -15.66 8.59 -5.86
N LYS A 352 -16.54 9.35 -5.22
CA LYS A 352 -16.63 9.43 -3.77
C LYS A 352 -18.07 9.52 -3.30
N ARG A 353 -18.28 9.19 -2.04
CA ARG A 353 -19.49 9.59 -1.32
C ARG A 353 -19.54 11.12 -1.28
N PHE A 354 -20.63 11.68 -1.77
CA PHE A 354 -20.80 13.13 -1.89
C PHE A 354 -22.21 13.55 -1.49
N THR A 355 -22.29 14.72 -0.86
CA THR A 355 -23.55 15.30 -0.40
C THR A 355 -23.71 16.70 -0.99
N THR A 356 -24.56 16.82 -2.02
CA THR A 356 -25.00 18.12 -2.55
C THR A 356 -26.41 18.02 -3.12
N GLY A 357 -27.41 18.45 -2.34
CA GLY A 357 -28.83 18.27 -2.66
C GLY A 357 -29.33 16.81 -2.68
N LYS A 358 -28.42 15.84 -2.72
CA LYS A 358 -28.62 14.39 -2.51
C LYS A 358 -27.60 13.94 -1.47
N GLU A 359 -28.02 13.21 -0.45
CA GLU A 359 -27.16 12.85 0.68
C GLU A 359 -26.51 11.48 0.52
N ASN A 360 -25.17 11.44 0.58
CA ASN A 360 -24.38 10.20 0.51
C ASN A 360 -24.48 9.45 -0.83
N PHE A 361 -24.57 10.17 -1.95
CA PHE A 361 -24.63 9.57 -3.29
C PHE A 361 -23.23 9.44 -3.90
N LEU A 362 -23.06 8.52 -4.83
CA LEU A 362 -21.78 8.35 -5.55
C LEU A 362 -21.64 9.41 -6.65
N ASN A 363 -20.55 10.17 -6.59
CA ASN A 363 -20.25 11.24 -7.55
C ASN A 363 -18.76 11.27 -7.91
N ALA A 364 -18.40 11.59 -9.14
CA ALA A 364 -17.02 11.86 -9.56
C ALA A 364 -16.58 13.28 -9.14
N ALA A 365 -16.44 13.51 -7.82
CA ALA A 365 -16.34 14.84 -7.22
C ALA A 365 -14.92 15.26 -6.78
N THR A 366 -13.90 14.39 -6.83
CA THR A 366 -12.55 14.75 -6.40
C THR A 366 -11.46 14.34 -7.39
N GLN A 367 -10.47 15.20 -7.61
CA GLN A 367 -9.30 14.90 -8.45
C GLN A 367 -8.28 14.00 -7.73
N ASN A 368 -8.26 14.05 -6.40
CA ASN A 368 -7.32 13.30 -5.58
C ASN A 368 -8.10 12.41 -4.60
N ILE A 369 -7.57 11.24 -4.31
CA ILE A 369 -8.19 10.31 -3.35
C ILE A 369 -8.24 10.99 -1.97
N ASP A 370 -9.46 11.20 -1.47
CA ASP A 370 -9.76 11.60 -0.10
C ASP A 370 -10.49 10.46 0.64
N GLU A 371 -10.79 10.67 1.93
CA GLU A 371 -11.39 9.64 2.79
C GLU A 371 -12.71 9.09 2.23
N CYS A 372 -13.53 9.94 1.61
CA CYS A 372 -14.83 9.55 1.06
C CYS A 372 -14.72 8.85 -0.31
N ALA A 373 -13.54 8.85 -0.94
CA ALA A 373 -13.25 8.15 -2.20
C ALA A 373 -12.73 6.71 -1.98
N ILE A 374 -12.47 6.33 -0.72
CA ILE A 374 -12.01 4.98 -0.38
C ILE A 374 -13.21 4.06 -0.27
N LEU A 375 -13.20 2.97 -1.04
CA LEU A 375 -14.25 1.96 -1.09
C LEU A 375 -13.67 0.61 -0.69
N MET A 376 -14.35 -0.06 0.24
CA MET A 376 -14.07 -1.45 0.59
C MET A 376 -14.96 -2.36 -0.25
N ILE A 377 -14.34 -3.29 -0.96
CA ILE A 377 -14.99 -4.33 -1.75
C ILE A 377 -15.29 -5.51 -0.82
N ILE A 378 -16.52 -5.99 -0.86
CA ILE A 378 -16.97 -7.17 -0.12
C ILE A 378 -17.38 -8.20 -1.15
N ASP A 379 -16.77 -9.38 -1.08
CA ASP A 379 -17.16 -10.52 -1.90
C ASP A 379 -18.53 -11.05 -1.45
N LEU A 380 -19.43 -11.24 -2.39
CA LEU A 380 -20.76 -11.80 -2.15
C LEU A 380 -20.83 -13.31 -2.44
N GLY A 381 -19.76 -13.89 -3.00
CA GLY A 381 -19.71 -15.28 -3.43
C GLY A 381 -20.50 -15.53 -4.71
N GLY A 382 -20.05 -16.49 -5.52
CA GLY A 382 -20.72 -16.95 -6.72
C GLY A 382 -20.91 -18.46 -6.70
N ASP A 383 -22.08 -18.90 -6.20
CA ASP A 383 -22.87 -20.08 -6.63
C ASP A 383 -23.67 -20.70 -5.46
N LEU A 384 -24.92 -20.27 -5.35
CA LEU A 384 -26.01 -21.07 -4.80
C LEU A 384 -27.23 -20.96 -5.73
N SER A 385 -27.09 -21.49 -6.96
CA SER A 385 -28.27 -21.80 -7.79
C SER A 385 -27.97 -22.89 -8.82
N SER A 386 -28.14 -24.16 -8.42
CA SER A 386 -28.86 -25.21 -9.20
C SER A 386 -28.63 -26.62 -8.64
N ASN A 387 -29.13 -26.91 -7.43
CA ASN A 387 -29.47 -28.28 -7.07
C ASN A 387 -30.99 -28.49 -7.18
N THR A 388 -31.53 -28.38 -8.40
CA THR A 388 -32.74 -29.12 -8.77
C THR A 388 -32.33 -30.50 -9.21
N CYS A 389 -32.16 -31.39 -8.23
CA CYS A 389 -32.02 -32.82 -8.47
C CYS A 389 -33.37 -33.35 -8.98
N THR A 390 -33.42 -33.67 -10.26
CA THR A 390 -34.45 -34.51 -10.84
C THR A 390 -34.17 -35.96 -10.46
N LYS A 391 -35.11 -36.58 -9.75
CA LYS A 391 -35.44 -38.00 -9.87
C LYS A 391 -36.95 -38.15 -9.85
#